data_AF-A0A650LTI0-F1
#
_entry.id   AF-A0A650LTI0-F1
#
_cell.length_a   1.000
_cell.length_b   1.000
_cell.length_c   1.000
_cell.angle_alpha   90.00
_cell.angle_beta   90.00
_cell.angle_gamma   90.00
#
_symmetry.space_group_name_H-M   'P 1'
#
loop_
_entity.id
_entity.type
_entity.pdbx_description
1 polymer ?
#
loop_
_entity_poly.entity_id
_entity_poly.type
_entity_poly.pdbx_seq_one_letter_code
_entity_poly.pdbx_strand_id
1 'polypeptide(L)'
;MIKFKSRDIKFSIITLSMLFISIIVLTLSFKNNDLHKLSIVSQEICNVNKDLGSTINNNDFNSNESIDILKENLIKLQKLNNSLENINVKDKNINLKNQLSSYIESNIKLYESSLSILNMQNPDNFSSLYNNLLKSEQNILINTDSFKNSRLNISFPKEANIFFIKLNQYVNDSFKSTREKDIVYSQKQDFLIEINSILSDFSYLKEDLNPIINNIKDTKRSLLILISDINTKRSKYLEIREKSYSIILPTGTQECYESLIEMLNSYEIYLNSIESSIKYDIENSKLDDNKLNTVINNNYKDSFDKYNTFLSCYGTLKNNIKIYKKH
;
A
#
# COMPACT_ATOMS: atom_id res chain seq x y z
N MET A 1 -15.86 -57.39 81.89
CA MET A 1 -16.25 -55.97 82.01
C MET A 1 -14.98 -55.12 82.03
N ILE A 2 -14.51 -54.68 80.86
CA ILE A 2 -13.24 -53.97 80.72
C ILE A 2 -13.47 -52.51 81.11
N LYS A 3 -12.96 -52.10 82.28
CA LYS A 3 -12.94 -50.69 82.70
C LYS A 3 -11.82 -49.97 81.96
N PHE A 4 -12.13 -49.36 80.82
CA PHE A 4 -11.23 -48.38 80.21
C PHE A 4 -11.08 -47.21 81.19
N LYS A 5 -9.84 -46.90 81.62
CA LYS A 5 -9.59 -45.69 82.42
C LYS A 5 -9.93 -44.48 81.56
N SER A 6 -10.62 -43.49 82.12
CA SER A 6 -11.04 -42.28 81.39
C SER A 6 -9.90 -41.54 80.68
N ARG A 7 -8.65 -41.76 81.14
CA ARG A 7 -7.44 -41.26 80.52
C ARG A 7 -7.15 -41.89 79.15
N ASP A 8 -7.40 -43.18 78.99
CA ASP A 8 -7.15 -43.92 77.75
C ASP A 8 -8.20 -43.57 76.67
N ILE A 9 -9.42 -43.27 77.09
CA ILE A 9 -10.50 -42.78 76.20
C ILE A 9 -10.17 -41.36 75.71
N LYS A 10 -9.71 -40.46 76.60
CA LYS A 10 -9.32 -39.10 76.21
C LYS A 10 -8.11 -39.10 75.26
N PHE A 11 -7.12 -39.95 75.50
CA PHE A 11 -5.96 -40.07 74.62
C PHE A 11 -6.37 -40.59 73.23
N SER A 12 -7.24 -41.61 73.18
CA SER A 12 -7.75 -42.19 71.93
C SER A 12 -8.54 -41.17 71.08
N ILE A 13 -9.38 -40.34 71.72
CA ILE A 13 -10.14 -39.27 71.04
C ILE A 13 -9.20 -38.20 70.47
N ILE A 14 -8.15 -37.80 71.21
CA ILE A 14 -7.18 -36.80 70.74
C ILE A 14 -6.38 -37.34 69.54
N THR A 15 -5.95 -38.61 69.59
CA THR A 15 -5.25 -39.24 68.45
C THR A 15 -6.13 -39.38 67.23
N LEU A 16 -7.42 -39.70 67.39
CA LEU A 16 -8.36 -39.82 66.27
C LEU A 16 -8.67 -38.46 65.63
N SER A 17 -8.78 -37.42 66.45
CA SER A 17 -8.94 -36.02 66.02
C SER A 17 -7.73 -35.54 65.19
N MET A 18 -6.51 -35.77 65.68
CA MET A 18 -5.27 -35.43 64.95
C MET A 18 -5.18 -36.16 63.61
N LEU A 19 -5.57 -37.44 63.57
CA LEU A 19 -5.65 -38.21 62.33
C LEU A 19 -6.66 -37.60 61.34
N PHE A 20 -7.85 -37.22 61.80
CA PHE A 20 -8.85 -36.55 60.97
C PHE A 20 -8.35 -35.21 60.43
N ILE A 21 -7.72 -34.38 61.26
CA ILE A 21 -7.13 -33.10 60.86
C ILE A 21 -6.02 -33.33 59.82
N SER A 22 -5.15 -34.32 60.03
CA SER A 22 -4.08 -34.64 59.07
C SER A 22 -4.61 -35.11 57.72
N ILE A 23 -5.70 -35.90 57.70
CA ILE A 23 -6.39 -36.32 56.47
C ILE A 23 -7.02 -35.11 55.77
N ILE A 24 -7.63 -34.17 56.53
CA ILE A 24 -8.19 -32.92 55.98
C ILE A 24 -7.08 -32.04 55.38
N VAL A 25 -5.96 -31.87 56.07
CA VAL A 25 -4.81 -31.10 55.58
C VAL A 25 -4.21 -31.75 54.33
N LEU A 26 -3.96 -33.06 54.34
CA LEU A 26 -3.46 -33.79 53.17
C LEU A 26 -4.45 -33.68 52.00
N THR A 27 -5.75 -33.88 52.22
CA THR A 27 -6.75 -33.77 51.14
C THR A 27 -6.89 -32.34 50.60
N LEU A 28 -6.69 -31.30 51.42
CA LEU A 28 -6.61 -29.91 50.97
C LEU A 28 -5.34 -29.64 50.16
N SER A 29 -4.17 -30.11 50.62
CA SER A 29 -2.90 -29.99 49.90
C SER A 29 -2.92 -30.73 48.55
N PHE A 30 -3.51 -31.93 48.48
CA PHE A 30 -3.70 -32.69 47.24
C PHE A 30 -4.85 -32.20 46.36
N LYS A 31 -5.82 -31.42 46.89
CA LYS A 31 -6.88 -30.76 46.09
C LYS A 31 -6.36 -29.52 45.36
N ASN A 32 -5.34 -28.86 45.90
CA ASN A 32 -4.79 -27.59 45.37
C ASN A 32 -3.63 -27.76 44.37
N ASN A 33 -3.00 -28.93 44.29
CA ASN A 33 -1.83 -29.12 43.43
C ASN A 33 -2.12 -28.88 41.93
N ASP A 34 -3.24 -29.38 41.42
CA ASP A 34 -3.63 -29.20 40.00
C ASP A 34 -3.90 -27.73 39.67
N LEU A 35 -4.66 -27.02 40.52
CA LEU A 35 -4.97 -25.61 40.32
C LEU A 35 -3.73 -24.74 40.40
N HIS A 36 -2.81 -25.06 41.32
CA HIS A 36 -1.55 -24.36 41.45
C HIS A 36 -0.68 -24.52 40.18
N LYS A 37 -0.58 -25.74 39.63
CA LYS A 37 0.13 -25.99 38.36
C LYS A 37 -0.47 -25.20 37.19
N LEU A 38 -1.79 -25.22 37.05
CA LEU A 38 -2.48 -24.44 36.01
C LEU A 38 -2.32 -22.93 36.23
N SER A 39 -2.31 -22.47 37.48
CA SER A 39 -2.09 -21.07 37.83
C SER A 39 -0.70 -20.58 37.46
N ILE A 40 0.34 -21.40 37.66
CA ILE A 40 1.71 -21.06 37.23
C ILE A 40 1.73 -20.85 35.71
N VAL A 41 1.19 -21.80 34.94
CA VAL A 41 1.12 -21.67 33.48
C VAL A 41 0.38 -20.40 33.07
N SER A 42 -0.74 -20.09 33.72
CA SER A 42 -1.49 -18.87 33.42
C SER A 42 -0.73 -17.58 33.70
N GLN A 43 0.07 -17.54 34.76
CA GLN A 43 0.90 -16.39 35.12
C GLN A 43 2.05 -16.23 34.12
N GLU A 44 2.68 -17.32 33.71
CA GLU A 44 3.73 -17.30 32.69
C GLU A 44 3.22 -16.76 31.36
N ILE A 45 2.01 -17.14 30.90
CA ILE A 45 1.40 -16.55 29.69
C ILE A 45 1.23 -15.04 29.84
N CYS A 46 0.74 -14.59 31.00
CA CYS A 46 0.57 -13.16 31.27
C CYS A 46 1.90 -12.42 31.27
N ASN A 47 2.95 -13.01 31.83
CA ASN A 47 4.31 -12.43 31.83
C ASN A 47 4.86 -12.32 30.41
N VAL A 48 4.75 -13.39 29.61
CA VAL A 48 5.17 -13.38 28.20
C VAL A 48 4.46 -12.26 27.43
N ASN A 49 3.17 -12.04 27.65
CA ASN A 49 2.44 -10.94 27.03
C ASN A 49 2.87 -9.57 27.56
N LYS A 50 3.21 -9.48 28.85
CA LYS A 50 3.66 -8.23 29.47
C LYS A 50 5.02 -7.79 28.90
N ASP A 51 5.89 -8.75 28.56
CA ASP A 51 7.21 -8.50 27.96
C ASP A 51 7.12 -7.71 26.65
N LEU A 52 5.99 -7.76 25.93
CA LEU A 52 5.75 -6.92 24.73
C LEU A 52 5.85 -5.42 25.01
N GLY A 53 5.63 -4.99 26.26
CA GLY A 53 5.79 -3.58 26.63
C GLY A 53 7.22 -3.07 26.52
N SER A 54 8.22 -3.96 26.49
CA SER A 54 9.64 -3.58 26.44
C SER A 54 10.07 -2.93 25.11
N THR A 55 9.30 -3.11 24.03
CA THR A 55 9.61 -2.55 22.70
C THR A 55 8.98 -1.17 22.47
N ILE A 56 8.31 -0.61 23.48
CA ILE A 56 7.61 0.67 23.37
C ILE A 56 8.36 1.72 24.20
N ASN A 57 9.39 2.32 23.61
CA ASN A 57 10.08 3.48 24.18
C ASN A 57 9.53 4.77 23.58
N ASN A 58 9.15 5.73 24.42
CA ASN A 58 8.69 7.08 24.01
C ASN A 58 7.56 7.11 22.96
N ASN A 59 6.59 6.19 23.03
CA ASN A 59 5.43 6.09 22.12
C ASN A 59 5.72 5.70 20.66
N ASP A 60 6.98 5.46 20.29
CA ASP A 60 7.36 5.04 18.94
C ASP A 60 7.38 3.51 18.82
N PHE A 61 6.92 3.01 17.66
CA PHE A 61 6.89 1.58 17.36
C PHE A 61 8.13 1.17 16.57
N ASN A 62 9.01 0.37 17.17
CA ASN A 62 10.17 -0.18 16.48
C ASN A 62 9.85 -1.56 15.91
N SER A 63 9.73 -1.68 14.58
CA SER A 63 9.35 -2.93 13.92
C SER A 63 10.39 -4.05 14.07
N ASN A 64 11.69 -3.74 14.06
CA ASN A 64 12.75 -4.74 14.20
C ASN A 64 12.77 -5.35 15.60
N GLU A 65 12.78 -4.51 16.64
CA GLU A 65 12.71 -4.99 18.03
C GLU A 65 11.40 -5.74 18.30
N SER A 66 10.30 -5.26 17.71
CA SER A 66 8.99 -5.93 17.81
C SER A 66 9.01 -7.32 17.17
N ILE A 67 9.66 -7.49 16.01
CA ILE A 67 9.82 -8.81 15.38
C ILE A 67 10.62 -9.76 16.28
N ASP A 68 11.70 -9.27 16.87
CA ASP A 68 12.57 -10.10 17.71
C ASP A 68 11.87 -10.53 19.00
N ILE A 69 11.21 -9.62 19.72
CA ILE A 69 10.47 -9.97 20.94
C ILE A 69 9.30 -10.92 20.63
N LEU A 70 8.60 -10.71 19.51
CA LEU A 70 7.51 -11.59 19.08
C LEU A 70 8.02 -13.01 18.81
N LYS A 71 9.16 -13.16 18.13
CA LYS A 71 9.78 -14.48 17.89
C LYS A 71 10.20 -15.16 19.19
N GLU A 72 10.86 -14.42 20.08
CA GLU A 72 11.31 -14.96 21.37
C GLU A 72 10.12 -15.44 22.21
N ASN A 73 9.10 -14.61 22.33
CA ASN A 73 7.91 -14.90 23.12
C ASN A 73 7.05 -15.98 22.49
N LEU A 74 6.98 -16.09 21.16
CA LEU A 74 6.33 -17.19 20.47
C LEU A 74 6.96 -18.55 20.86
N ILE A 75 8.30 -18.62 20.91
CA ILE A 75 9.01 -19.82 21.37
C ILE A 75 8.66 -20.14 22.84
N LYS A 76 8.57 -19.12 23.71
CA LYS A 76 8.14 -19.30 25.11
C LYS A 76 6.72 -19.87 25.19
N LEU A 77 5.77 -19.32 24.43
CA LEU A 77 4.38 -19.79 24.38
C LEU A 77 4.28 -21.24 23.89
N GLN A 78 5.01 -21.60 22.83
CA GLN A 78 5.05 -22.97 22.32
C GLN A 78 5.59 -23.97 23.36
N LYS A 79 6.65 -23.59 24.08
CA LYS A 79 7.18 -24.41 25.20
C LYS A 79 6.19 -24.54 26.35
N LEU A 80 5.47 -23.47 26.70
CA LEU A 80 4.40 -23.50 27.70
C LEU A 80 3.25 -24.40 27.28
N ASN A 81 2.87 -24.39 26.00
CA ASN A 81 1.81 -25.27 25.47
C ASN A 81 2.18 -26.75 25.64
N ASN A 82 3.38 -27.14 25.20
CA ASN A 82 3.90 -28.50 25.36
C ASN A 82 3.99 -28.89 26.85
N SER A 83 4.37 -27.94 27.72
CA SER A 83 4.42 -28.19 29.16
C SER A 83 3.03 -28.42 29.75
N LEU A 84 2.03 -27.65 29.33
CA LEU A 84 0.63 -27.78 29.76
C LEU A 84 0.05 -29.13 29.34
N GLU A 85 0.31 -29.59 28.12
CA GLU A 85 -0.14 -30.90 27.63
C GLU A 85 0.28 -32.04 28.57
N ASN A 86 1.51 -31.97 29.09
CA ASN A 86 2.10 -32.96 30.01
C ASN A 86 1.58 -32.87 31.46
N ILE A 87 0.80 -31.84 31.83
CA ILE A 87 0.21 -31.73 33.17
C ILE A 87 -0.98 -32.68 33.29
N ASN A 88 -0.84 -33.71 34.12
CA ASN A 88 -1.96 -34.56 34.52
C ASN A 88 -2.85 -33.84 35.53
N VAL A 89 -4.14 -33.73 35.23
CA VAL A 89 -5.16 -33.11 36.09
C VAL A 89 -6.31 -34.07 36.33
N LYS A 90 -6.98 -33.96 37.48
CA LYS A 90 -8.21 -34.71 37.76
C LYS A 90 -9.36 -34.23 36.88
N ASP A 91 -10.36 -35.10 36.63
CA ASP A 91 -11.51 -34.84 35.72
C ASP A 91 -12.17 -33.48 35.91
N LYS A 92 -12.38 -33.06 37.18
CA LYS A 92 -12.97 -31.77 37.54
C LYS A 92 -12.21 -30.53 37.03
N ASN A 93 -10.94 -30.68 36.62
CA ASN A 93 -10.06 -29.60 36.16
C ASN A 93 -9.67 -29.76 34.67
N ILE A 94 -10.13 -30.80 33.97
CA ILE A 94 -9.87 -31.02 32.54
C ILE A 94 -10.38 -29.85 31.71
N ASN A 95 -11.62 -29.39 31.97
CA ASN A 95 -12.19 -28.25 31.24
C ASN A 95 -11.33 -26.99 31.39
N LEU A 96 -10.83 -26.73 32.60
CA LEU A 96 -9.97 -25.57 32.88
C LEU A 96 -8.61 -25.69 32.17
N LYS A 97 -8.03 -26.89 32.11
CA LYS A 97 -6.83 -27.18 31.32
C LYS A 97 -7.08 -26.91 29.83
N ASN A 98 -8.20 -27.39 29.29
CA ASN A 98 -8.56 -27.20 27.89
C ASN A 98 -8.77 -25.71 27.55
N GLN A 99 -9.47 -24.96 28.40
CA GLN A 99 -9.61 -23.51 28.26
C GLN A 99 -8.23 -22.82 28.23
N LEU A 100 -7.32 -23.22 29.13
CA LEU A 100 -5.96 -22.66 29.18
C LEU A 100 -5.16 -23.01 27.92
N SER A 101 -5.31 -24.23 27.38
CA SER A 101 -4.73 -24.63 26.09
C SER A 101 -5.22 -23.73 24.96
N SER A 102 -6.54 -23.52 24.85
CA SER A 102 -7.11 -22.63 23.83
C SER A 102 -6.66 -21.18 23.97
N TYR A 103 -6.42 -20.72 25.21
CA TYR A 103 -5.84 -19.40 25.46
C TYR A 103 -4.40 -19.30 24.97
N ILE A 104 -3.55 -20.30 25.25
CA ILE A 104 -2.17 -20.34 24.73
C ILE A 104 -2.16 -20.36 23.20
N GLU A 105 -2.98 -21.22 22.58
CA GLU A 105 -3.09 -21.30 21.12
C GLU A 105 -3.53 -19.98 20.48
N SER A 106 -4.39 -19.23 21.15
CA SER A 106 -4.82 -17.91 20.66
C SER A 106 -3.70 -16.88 20.75
N ASN A 107 -2.85 -16.97 21.79
CA ASN A 107 -1.67 -16.10 21.90
C ASN A 107 -0.68 -16.44 20.79
N ILE A 108 -0.41 -17.73 20.55
CA ILE A 108 0.43 -18.20 19.46
C ILE A 108 -0.07 -17.63 18.12
N LYS A 109 -1.35 -17.78 17.80
CA LYS A 109 -1.96 -17.27 16.56
C LYS A 109 -1.86 -15.75 16.44
N LEU A 110 -2.04 -15.02 17.53
CA LEU A 110 -1.89 -13.56 17.55
C LEU A 110 -0.46 -13.17 17.19
N TYR A 111 0.54 -13.80 17.83
CA TYR A 111 1.95 -13.52 17.58
C TYR A 111 2.37 -13.90 16.15
N GLU A 112 1.93 -15.06 15.65
CA GLU A 112 2.15 -15.49 14.27
C GLU A 112 1.53 -14.51 13.26
N SER A 113 0.32 -14.03 13.52
CA SER A 113 -0.36 -13.05 12.66
C SER A 113 0.37 -11.70 12.68
N SER A 114 0.84 -11.25 13.84
CA SER A 114 1.66 -10.03 13.97
C SER A 114 3.00 -10.15 13.24
N LEU A 115 3.68 -11.29 13.35
CA LEU A 115 4.91 -11.54 12.61
C LEU A 115 4.66 -11.59 11.09
N SER A 116 3.56 -12.20 10.66
CA SER A 116 3.23 -12.33 9.24
C SER A 116 3.01 -10.97 8.60
N ILE A 117 2.31 -10.06 9.28
CA ILE A 117 2.07 -8.72 8.75
C ILE A 117 3.31 -7.81 8.85
N LEU A 118 4.13 -7.94 9.88
CA LEU A 118 5.37 -7.17 10.02
C LEU A 118 6.44 -7.59 9.02
N ASN A 119 6.49 -8.87 8.65
CA ASN A 119 7.44 -9.41 7.65
C ASN A 119 6.85 -9.43 6.23
N MET A 120 5.73 -8.75 6.00
CA MET A 120 5.07 -8.74 4.70
C MET A 120 5.98 -8.13 3.63
N GLN A 121 6.27 -8.91 2.58
CA GLN A 121 7.04 -8.45 1.41
C GLN A 121 6.14 -8.04 0.24
N ASN A 122 4.92 -8.59 0.16
CA ASN A 122 3.97 -8.31 -0.92
C ASN A 122 2.73 -7.55 -0.40
N PRO A 123 2.47 -6.32 -0.86
CA PRO A 123 1.30 -5.52 -0.50
C PRO A 123 -0.05 -6.18 -0.81
N ASP A 124 -0.14 -7.03 -1.84
CA ASP A 124 -1.41 -7.65 -2.26
C ASP A 124 -2.04 -8.53 -1.17
N ASN A 125 -1.19 -9.13 -0.32
CA ASN A 125 -1.63 -9.99 0.78
C ASN A 125 -2.06 -9.22 2.03
N PHE A 126 -1.89 -7.89 2.06
CA PHE A 126 -2.12 -7.07 3.25
C PHE A 126 -3.52 -7.27 3.84
N SER A 127 -4.57 -7.19 3.02
CA SER A 127 -5.96 -7.27 3.51
C SER A 127 -6.22 -8.61 4.22
N SER A 128 -5.70 -9.71 3.66
CA SER A 128 -5.82 -11.03 4.29
C SER A 128 -5.04 -11.11 5.60
N LEU A 129 -3.78 -10.68 5.60
CA LEU A 129 -2.92 -10.70 6.79
C LEU A 129 -3.46 -9.81 7.91
N TYR A 130 -3.97 -8.63 7.57
CA TYR A 130 -4.53 -7.68 8.53
C TYR A 130 -5.84 -8.19 9.13
N ASN A 131 -6.72 -8.79 8.32
CA ASN A 131 -7.92 -9.44 8.85
C ASN A 131 -7.58 -10.62 9.78
N ASN A 132 -6.53 -11.38 9.49
CA ASN A 132 -6.06 -12.45 10.38
C ASN A 132 -5.53 -11.92 11.71
N LEU A 133 -4.81 -10.78 11.70
CA LEU A 133 -4.38 -10.08 12.91
C LEU A 133 -5.60 -9.66 13.75
N LEU A 134 -6.54 -8.91 13.16
CA LEU A 134 -7.74 -8.42 13.87
C LEU A 134 -8.58 -9.56 14.45
N LYS A 135 -8.75 -10.65 13.68
CA LYS A 135 -9.46 -11.84 14.15
C LYS A 135 -8.74 -12.50 15.33
N SER A 136 -7.41 -12.54 15.31
CA SER A 136 -6.62 -13.12 16.40
C SER A 136 -6.67 -12.25 17.67
N GLU A 137 -6.65 -10.93 17.53
CA GLU A 137 -6.86 -9.99 18.66
C GLU A 137 -8.23 -10.20 19.29
N GLN A 138 -9.29 -10.29 18.47
CA GLN A 138 -10.65 -10.54 18.95
C GLN A 138 -10.77 -11.89 19.68
N ASN A 139 -10.15 -12.95 19.15
CA ASN A 139 -10.13 -14.26 19.79
C ASN A 139 -9.45 -14.24 21.16
N ILE A 140 -8.37 -13.46 21.31
CA ILE A 140 -7.71 -13.29 22.60
C ILE A 140 -8.65 -12.65 23.62
N LEU A 141 -9.34 -11.58 23.25
CA LEU A 141 -10.30 -10.92 24.14
C LEU A 141 -11.42 -11.86 24.58
N ILE A 142 -12.00 -12.62 23.64
CA ILE A 142 -13.04 -13.61 23.92
C ILE A 142 -12.52 -14.68 24.89
N ASN A 143 -11.31 -15.20 24.65
CA ASN A 143 -10.74 -16.24 25.49
C ASN A 143 -10.34 -15.71 26.87
N THR A 144 -9.79 -14.50 26.99
CA THR A 144 -9.55 -13.84 28.28
C THR A 144 -10.86 -13.68 29.06
N ASP A 145 -11.93 -13.24 28.40
CA ASP A 145 -13.24 -13.06 29.02
C ASP A 145 -13.85 -14.36 29.56
N SER A 146 -13.53 -15.50 28.94
CA SER A 146 -13.97 -16.83 29.42
C SER A 146 -13.42 -17.19 30.81
N PHE A 147 -12.35 -16.53 31.26
CA PHE A 147 -11.75 -16.75 32.58
C PHE A 147 -12.30 -15.85 33.68
N LYS A 148 -13.18 -14.86 33.38
CA LYS A 148 -13.73 -13.91 34.37
C LYS A 148 -14.37 -14.58 35.60
N ASN A 149 -15.01 -15.74 35.40
CA ASN A 149 -15.66 -16.52 36.46
C ASN A 149 -14.89 -17.81 36.81
N SER A 150 -13.67 -17.95 36.30
CA SER A 150 -12.84 -19.12 36.52
C SER A 150 -12.01 -18.99 37.80
N ARG A 151 -11.38 -20.10 38.21
CA ARG A 151 -10.43 -20.11 39.34
C ARG A 151 -9.02 -19.66 38.93
N LEU A 152 -8.78 -19.34 37.67
CA LEU A 152 -7.53 -18.78 37.16
C LEU A 152 -7.74 -17.29 36.90
N ASN A 153 -6.94 -16.45 37.54
CA ASN A 153 -6.99 -15.01 37.31
C ASN A 153 -6.16 -14.67 36.06
N ILE A 154 -6.78 -14.74 34.89
CA ILE A 154 -6.15 -14.42 33.61
C ILE A 154 -6.65 -13.06 33.15
N SER A 155 -5.71 -12.19 32.82
CA SER A 155 -5.98 -10.93 32.14
C SER A 155 -5.01 -10.74 30.99
N PHE A 156 -5.44 -10.02 29.96
CA PHE A 156 -4.55 -9.58 28.91
C PHE A 156 -3.83 -8.31 29.39
N PRO A 157 -2.49 -8.31 29.51
CA PRO A 157 -1.75 -7.19 30.10
C PRO A 157 -2.00 -5.87 29.37
N LYS A 158 -1.94 -4.74 30.11
CA LYS A 158 -2.10 -3.40 29.52
C LYS A 158 -0.97 -3.12 28.53
N GLU A 159 0.23 -3.57 28.85
CA GLU A 159 1.43 -3.47 28.03
C GLU A 159 1.23 -4.13 26.66
N ALA A 160 0.68 -5.34 26.65
CA ALA A 160 0.30 -6.04 25.43
C ALA A 160 -0.74 -5.25 24.62
N ASN A 161 -1.80 -4.75 25.27
CA ASN A 161 -2.80 -3.92 24.58
C ASN A 161 -2.19 -2.69 23.89
N ILE A 162 -1.27 -1.99 24.57
CA ILE A 162 -0.59 -0.83 23.99
C ILE A 162 0.26 -1.24 22.79
N PHE A 163 0.98 -2.37 22.89
CA PHE A 163 1.76 -2.93 21.78
C PHE A 163 0.89 -3.17 20.54
N PHE A 164 -0.24 -3.85 20.68
CA PHE A 164 -1.12 -4.17 19.55
C PHE A 164 -1.80 -2.93 18.96
N ILE A 165 -2.16 -1.93 19.77
CA ILE A 165 -2.62 -0.63 19.26
C ILE A 165 -1.55 0.03 18.38
N LYS A 166 -0.30 0.02 18.84
CA LYS A 166 0.84 0.62 18.11
C LYS A 166 1.20 -0.15 16.85
N LEU A 167 1.14 -1.48 16.89
CA LEU A 167 1.28 -2.35 15.74
C LEU A 167 0.24 -2.00 14.66
N ASN A 168 -1.05 -1.92 15.03
CA ASN A 168 -2.11 -1.57 14.09
C ASN A 168 -1.91 -0.18 13.47
N GLN A 169 -1.45 0.80 14.25
CA GLN A 169 -1.12 2.13 13.74
C GLN A 169 0.01 2.06 12.69
N TYR A 170 1.13 1.44 13.05
CA TYR A 170 2.29 1.28 12.15
C TYR A 170 1.93 0.58 10.84
N VAL A 171 1.16 -0.51 10.93
CA VAL A 171 0.71 -1.31 9.79
C VAL A 171 -0.19 -0.48 8.85
N ASN A 172 -1.14 0.28 9.39
CA ASN A 172 -2.02 1.13 8.59
C ASN A 172 -1.26 2.28 7.91
N ASP A 173 -0.34 2.94 8.61
CA ASP A 173 0.46 4.04 8.05
C ASP A 173 1.37 3.56 6.93
N SER A 174 2.01 2.40 7.12
CA SER A 174 2.86 1.76 6.11
C SER A 174 2.08 1.40 4.84
N PHE A 175 0.86 0.89 4.99
CA PHE A 175 0.01 0.52 3.86
C PHE A 175 -0.58 1.74 3.13
N LYS A 176 -0.97 2.78 3.88
CA LYS A 176 -1.42 4.05 3.29
C LYS A 176 -0.33 4.65 2.39
N SER A 177 0.91 4.70 2.87
CA SER A 177 2.05 5.18 2.07
C SER A 177 2.28 4.35 0.80
N THR A 178 2.10 3.04 0.88
CA THR A 178 2.23 2.14 -0.27
C THR A 178 1.15 2.39 -1.31
N ARG A 179 -0.12 2.46 -0.90
CA ARG A 179 -1.25 2.72 -1.80
C ARG A 179 -1.14 4.09 -2.48
N GLU A 180 -0.69 5.11 -1.75
CA GLU A 180 -0.46 6.45 -2.30
C GLU A 180 0.63 6.41 -3.39
N LYS A 181 1.71 5.64 -3.20
CA LYS A 181 2.74 5.43 -4.23
C LYS A 181 2.19 4.71 -5.47
N ASP A 182 1.36 3.69 -5.31
CA ASP A 182 0.79 2.94 -6.42
C ASP A 182 -0.16 3.80 -7.27
N ILE A 183 -0.98 4.64 -6.62
CA ILE A 183 -1.86 5.59 -7.31
C ILE A 183 -1.03 6.59 -8.12
N VAL A 184 -0.01 7.19 -7.51
CA VAL A 184 0.89 8.14 -8.19
C VAL A 184 1.61 7.47 -9.36
N TYR A 185 2.04 6.23 -9.19
CA TYR A 185 2.68 5.46 -10.27
C TYR A 185 1.71 5.19 -11.43
N SER A 186 0.48 4.72 -11.14
CA SER A 186 -0.54 4.49 -12.18
C SER A 186 -0.85 5.76 -12.96
N GLN A 187 -1.12 6.86 -12.24
CA GLN A 187 -1.38 8.17 -12.84
C GLN A 187 -0.22 8.63 -13.73
N LYS A 188 1.03 8.40 -13.30
CA LYS A 188 2.23 8.68 -14.12
C LYS A 188 2.26 7.83 -15.39
N GLN A 189 1.95 6.54 -15.31
CA GLN A 189 1.92 5.67 -16.50
C GLN A 189 0.82 6.08 -17.47
N ASP A 190 -0.39 6.36 -16.98
CA ASP A 190 -1.53 6.77 -17.79
C ASP A 190 -1.20 8.06 -18.56
N PHE A 191 -0.67 9.07 -17.85
CA PHE A 191 -0.19 10.31 -18.48
C PHE A 191 0.86 10.05 -19.56
N LEU A 192 1.84 9.19 -19.28
CA LEU A 192 2.90 8.85 -20.24
C LEU A 192 2.32 8.15 -21.48
N ILE A 193 1.33 7.28 -21.33
CA ILE A 193 0.67 6.61 -22.45
C ILE A 193 -0.05 7.65 -23.32
N GLU A 194 -0.86 8.51 -22.71
CA GLU A 194 -1.65 9.54 -23.40
C GLU A 194 -0.75 10.53 -24.16
N ILE A 195 0.29 11.06 -23.51
CA ILE A 195 1.16 12.07 -24.14
C ILE A 195 2.04 11.48 -25.25
N ASN A 196 2.46 10.22 -25.13
CA ASN A 196 3.18 9.54 -26.21
C ASN A 196 2.25 9.19 -27.38
N SER A 197 0.98 8.89 -27.11
CA SER A 197 -0.05 8.70 -28.14
C SER A 197 -0.24 9.98 -28.96
N ILE A 198 -0.37 11.14 -28.29
CA ILE A 198 -0.45 12.45 -28.94
C ILE A 198 0.78 12.74 -29.82
N LEU A 199 1.98 12.48 -29.30
CA LEU A 199 3.22 12.65 -30.07
C LEU A 199 3.28 11.76 -31.32
N SER A 200 2.75 10.54 -31.23
CA SER A 200 2.66 9.59 -32.34
C SER A 200 1.68 10.10 -33.40
N ASP A 201 0.48 10.52 -32.99
CA ASP A 201 -0.52 11.09 -33.89
C ASP A 201 0.01 12.36 -34.60
N PHE A 202 0.78 13.19 -33.88
CA PHE A 202 1.41 14.39 -34.44
C PHE A 202 2.54 14.13 -35.44
N SER A 203 3.13 12.93 -35.45
CA SER A 203 4.28 12.65 -36.32
C SER A 203 3.96 12.84 -37.81
N TYR A 204 2.73 12.52 -38.22
CA TYR A 204 2.21 12.72 -39.58
C TYR A 204 2.01 14.19 -39.97
N LEU A 205 1.93 15.08 -38.98
CA LEU A 205 1.74 16.51 -39.19
C LEU A 205 3.06 17.26 -39.40
N LYS A 206 4.20 16.60 -39.14
CA LYS A 206 5.56 17.15 -39.30
C LYS A 206 6.15 17.05 -40.71
N GLU A 207 5.32 16.83 -41.71
CA GLU A 207 5.80 16.81 -43.09
C GLU A 207 6.15 18.24 -43.53
N ASP A 208 7.37 18.43 -44.04
CA ASP A 208 7.80 19.69 -44.63
C ASP A 208 7.15 19.85 -46.02
N LEU A 209 6.35 20.90 -46.19
CA LEU A 209 5.66 21.20 -47.44
C LEU A 209 6.55 21.94 -48.46
N ASN A 210 7.72 22.47 -48.05
CA ASN A 210 8.59 23.25 -48.92
C ASN A 210 9.01 22.50 -50.19
N PRO A 211 9.47 21.22 -50.13
CA PRO A 211 9.86 20.48 -51.32
C PRO A 211 8.68 20.25 -52.28
N ILE A 212 7.47 20.06 -51.73
CA ILE A 212 6.25 19.80 -52.50
C ILE A 212 5.82 21.08 -53.22
N ILE A 213 5.84 22.22 -52.52
CA ILE A 213 5.52 23.54 -53.09
C ILE A 213 6.48 23.87 -54.23
N ASN A 214 7.79 23.71 -54.03
CA ASN A 214 8.79 23.99 -55.06
C ASN A 214 8.61 23.08 -56.28
N ASN A 215 8.38 21.79 -56.09
CA ASN A 215 8.10 20.86 -57.19
C ASN A 215 6.84 21.26 -57.98
N ILE A 216 5.74 21.62 -57.30
CA ILE A 216 4.50 22.07 -57.97
C ILE A 216 4.78 23.32 -58.82
N LYS A 217 5.56 24.27 -58.30
CA LYS A 217 5.97 25.47 -59.04
C LYS A 217 6.83 25.14 -60.26
N ASP A 218 7.86 24.32 -60.09
CA ASP A 218 8.78 23.92 -61.17
C ASP A 218 8.07 23.18 -62.30
N THR A 219 7.09 22.33 -61.94
CA THR A 219 6.28 21.56 -62.88
C THR A 219 5.05 22.32 -63.40
N LYS A 220 4.88 23.60 -63.01
CA LYS A 220 3.76 24.47 -63.40
C LYS A 220 2.37 23.85 -63.11
N ARG A 221 2.28 23.04 -62.06
CA ARG A 221 1.03 22.44 -61.58
C ARG A 221 0.27 23.42 -60.69
N SER A 222 -1.03 23.21 -60.52
CA SER A 222 -1.85 24.05 -59.65
C SER A 222 -1.57 23.75 -58.17
N LEU A 223 -1.36 24.80 -57.37
CA LEU A 223 -1.23 24.72 -55.92
C LEU A 223 -2.56 24.40 -55.21
N LEU A 224 -3.71 24.38 -55.90
CA LEU A 224 -5.02 24.06 -55.32
C LEU A 224 -5.05 22.69 -54.62
N ILE A 225 -4.24 21.73 -55.10
CA ILE A 225 -4.13 20.39 -54.51
C ILE A 225 -3.61 20.46 -53.06
N LEU A 226 -2.77 21.45 -52.73
CA LEU A 226 -2.27 21.61 -51.36
C LEU A 226 -3.33 22.14 -50.39
N ILE A 227 -4.38 22.80 -50.87
CA ILE A 227 -5.46 23.30 -50.01
C ILE A 227 -6.22 22.12 -49.39
N SER A 228 -6.50 21.06 -50.15
CA SER A 228 -7.12 19.85 -49.58
C SER A 228 -6.21 19.14 -48.59
N ASP A 229 -4.92 19.11 -48.85
CA ASP A 229 -3.94 18.48 -47.94
C ASP A 229 -3.83 19.26 -46.62
N ILE A 230 -3.81 20.60 -46.69
CA ILE A 230 -3.82 21.48 -45.52
C ILE A 230 -5.10 21.32 -44.71
N ASN A 231 -6.26 21.26 -45.37
CA ASN A 231 -7.54 21.01 -44.69
C ASN A 231 -7.55 19.65 -43.98
N THR A 232 -6.98 18.61 -44.60
CA THR A 232 -6.84 17.29 -43.99
C THR A 232 -5.92 17.34 -42.76
N LYS A 233 -4.79 18.05 -42.85
CA LYS A 233 -3.88 18.27 -41.71
C LYS A 233 -4.55 19.08 -40.60
N ARG A 234 -5.40 20.06 -40.93
CA ARG A 234 -6.17 20.87 -39.98
C ARG A 234 -7.19 20.02 -39.22
N SER A 235 -7.94 19.16 -39.90
CA SER A 235 -8.89 18.24 -39.23
C SER A 235 -8.18 17.33 -38.23
N LYS A 236 -7.08 16.69 -38.65
CA LYS A 236 -6.26 15.85 -37.76
C LYS A 236 -5.67 16.64 -36.59
N TYR A 237 -5.23 17.88 -36.81
CA TYR A 237 -4.77 18.75 -35.74
C TYR A 237 -5.84 19.02 -34.69
N LEU A 238 -7.06 19.34 -35.12
CA LEU A 238 -8.17 19.62 -34.22
C LEU A 238 -8.52 18.38 -33.39
N GLU A 239 -8.56 17.20 -33.99
CA GLU A 239 -8.75 15.93 -33.26
C GLU A 239 -7.68 15.73 -32.17
N ILE A 240 -6.40 15.97 -32.49
CA ILE A 240 -5.33 15.81 -31.50
C ILE A 240 -5.39 16.89 -30.41
N ARG A 241 -5.72 18.13 -30.77
CA ARG A 241 -5.92 19.22 -29.82
C ARG A 241 -7.05 18.90 -28.85
N GLU A 242 -8.17 18.37 -29.33
CA GLU A 242 -9.28 17.94 -28.47
C GLU A 242 -8.86 16.82 -27.52
N LYS A 243 -8.14 15.79 -28.01
CA LYS A 243 -7.57 14.73 -27.17
C LYS A 243 -6.63 15.28 -26.09
N SER A 244 -5.91 16.38 -26.37
CA SER A 244 -4.97 16.96 -25.42
C SER A 244 -5.66 17.58 -24.19
N TYR A 245 -6.91 18.03 -24.33
CA TYR A 245 -7.67 18.61 -23.22
C TYR A 245 -8.22 17.58 -22.25
N SER A 246 -8.30 16.30 -22.64
CA SER A 246 -8.75 15.21 -21.77
C SER A 246 -7.63 14.56 -20.96
N ILE A 247 -6.37 15.00 -21.12
CA ILE A 247 -5.25 14.42 -20.40
C ILE A 247 -5.39 14.68 -18.89
N ILE A 248 -5.28 13.62 -18.10
CA ILE A 248 -5.20 13.73 -16.64
C ILE A 248 -3.80 14.23 -16.28
N LEU A 249 -3.71 15.25 -15.40
CA LEU A 249 -2.44 15.87 -15.00
C LEU A 249 -2.00 15.45 -13.59
N PRO A 250 -1.18 14.39 -13.46
CA PRO A 250 -0.50 14.05 -12.22
C PRO A 250 0.45 15.16 -11.74
N THR A 251 0.82 15.10 -10.47
CA THR A 251 1.86 15.99 -9.91
C THR A 251 3.18 15.88 -10.68
N GLY A 252 3.83 17.01 -10.97
CA GLY A 252 5.11 17.05 -11.69
C GLY A 252 5.00 16.98 -13.23
N THR A 253 3.79 16.98 -13.80
CA THR A 253 3.58 16.95 -15.25
C THR A 253 3.48 18.33 -15.91
N GLN A 254 3.54 19.42 -15.13
CA GLN A 254 3.28 20.78 -15.59
C GLN A 254 4.16 21.18 -16.78
N GLU A 255 5.47 20.97 -16.71
CA GLU A 255 6.39 21.32 -17.82
C GLU A 255 6.10 20.54 -19.11
N CYS A 256 5.66 19.28 -18.99
CA CYS A 256 5.27 18.47 -20.15
C CYS A 256 3.99 19.03 -20.78
N TYR A 257 3.00 19.39 -19.96
CA TYR A 257 1.72 19.91 -20.44
C TYR A 257 1.86 21.31 -21.05
N GLU A 258 2.63 22.20 -20.42
CA GLU A 258 2.91 23.54 -20.97
C GLU A 258 3.60 23.44 -22.33
N SER A 259 4.61 22.56 -22.47
CA SER A 259 5.28 22.32 -23.76
C SER A 259 4.35 21.71 -24.81
N LEU A 260 3.36 20.91 -24.40
CA LEU A 260 2.34 20.37 -25.30
C LEU A 260 1.46 21.50 -25.85
N ILE A 261 0.99 22.39 -24.99
CA ILE A 261 0.18 23.56 -25.40
C ILE A 261 0.97 24.48 -26.34
N GLU A 262 2.25 24.74 -26.04
CA GLU A 262 3.13 25.54 -26.92
C GLU A 262 3.32 24.88 -28.30
N MET A 263 3.53 23.57 -28.34
CA MET A 263 3.63 22.81 -29.59
C MET A 263 2.33 22.88 -30.41
N LEU A 264 1.17 22.73 -29.77
CA LEU A 264 -0.14 22.82 -30.44
C LEU A 264 -0.35 24.23 -31.03
N ASN A 265 -0.13 25.27 -30.24
CA ASN A 265 -0.29 26.66 -30.65
C ASN A 265 0.66 27.04 -31.80
N SER A 266 1.92 26.64 -31.73
CA SER A 266 2.91 26.92 -32.80
C SER A 266 2.55 26.21 -34.11
N TYR A 267 2.01 24.99 -34.04
CA TYR A 267 1.55 24.28 -35.24
C TYR A 267 0.32 24.95 -35.88
N GLU A 268 -0.62 25.45 -35.09
CA GLU A 268 -1.77 26.21 -35.61
C GLU A 268 -1.35 27.50 -36.31
N ILE A 269 -0.39 28.22 -35.73
CA ILE A 269 0.19 29.43 -36.33
C ILE A 269 0.83 29.09 -37.68
N TYR A 270 1.60 28.00 -37.75
CA TYR A 270 2.18 27.51 -39.00
C TYR A 270 1.09 27.16 -40.04
N LEU A 271 0.11 26.34 -39.66
CA LEU A 271 -0.98 25.92 -40.56
C LEU A 271 -1.73 27.11 -41.16
N ASN A 272 -2.07 28.10 -40.34
CA ASN A 272 -2.73 29.31 -40.80
C ASN A 272 -1.83 30.11 -41.77
N SER A 273 -0.55 30.25 -41.44
CA SER A 273 0.41 31.01 -42.25
C SER A 273 0.65 30.38 -43.62
N ILE A 274 0.85 29.06 -43.68
CA ILE A 274 1.11 28.36 -44.94
C ILE A 274 -0.13 28.33 -45.83
N GLU A 275 -1.32 28.17 -45.25
CA GLU A 275 -2.59 28.25 -45.99
C GLU A 275 -2.78 29.63 -46.62
N SER A 276 -2.58 30.71 -45.85
CA SER A 276 -2.66 32.08 -46.35
C SER A 276 -1.64 32.35 -47.45
N SER A 277 -0.41 31.85 -47.31
CA SER A 277 0.65 32.01 -48.31
C SER A 277 0.30 31.33 -49.63
N ILE A 278 -0.25 30.11 -49.58
CA ILE A 278 -0.67 29.37 -50.77
C ILE A 278 -1.87 30.03 -51.44
N LYS A 279 -2.87 30.48 -50.68
CA LYS A 279 -4.03 31.20 -51.24
C LYS A 279 -3.60 32.48 -51.96
N TYR A 280 -2.71 33.26 -51.33
CA TYR A 280 -2.15 34.48 -51.93
C TYR A 280 -1.40 34.18 -53.23
N ASP A 281 -0.57 33.12 -53.26
CA ASP A 281 0.14 32.68 -54.46
C ASP A 281 -0.85 32.29 -55.58
N ILE A 282 -1.88 31.51 -55.26
CA ILE A 282 -2.93 31.12 -56.23
C ILE A 282 -3.64 32.34 -56.82
N GLU A 283 -4.08 33.28 -55.98
CA GLU A 283 -4.81 34.48 -56.39
C GLU A 283 -3.99 35.38 -57.33
N ASN A 284 -2.66 35.37 -57.16
CA ASN A 284 -1.74 36.24 -57.89
C ASN A 284 -0.91 35.52 -58.97
N SER A 285 -1.11 34.21 -59.15
CA SER A 285 -0.33 33.32 -60.04
C SER A 285 -0.30 33.70 -61.53
N LYS A 286 -1.17 34.60 -61.98
CA LYS A 286 -1.27 35.07 -63.38
C LYS A 286 -0.56 36.40 -63.64
N LEU A 287 -0.04 37.03 -62.60
CA LEU A 287 0.61 38.34 -62.68
C LEU A 287 2.13 38.13 -62.61
N ASP A 288 2.82 38.35 -63.72
CA ASP A 288 4.28 38.30 -63.76
C ASP A 288 4.86 39.67 -63.38
N ASP A 289 5.03 39.90 -62.07
CA ASP A 289 5.62 41.12 -61.51
C ASP A 289 6.72 40.74 -60.49
N ASN A 290 7.93 41.26 -60.70
CA ASN A 290 9.08 41.04 -59.81
C ASN A 290 8.80 41.46 -58.35
N LYS A 291 8.00 42.51 -58.12
CA LYS A 291 7.61 42.94 -56.78
C LYS A 291 6.66 41.91 -56.14
N LEU A 292 5.73 41.38 -56.92
CA LEU A 292 4.78 40.36 -56.46
C LEU A 292 5.50 39.05 -56.11
N ASN A 293 6.42 38.59 -56.95
CA ASN A 293 7.24 37.41 -56.68
C ASN A 293 8.06 37.55 -55.39
N THR A 294 8.55 38.76 -55.09
CA THR A 294 9.25 39.05 -53.83
C THR A 294 8.33 38.89 -52.61
N VAL A 295 7.09 39.38 -52.69
CA VAL A 295 6.10 39.24 -51.62
C VAL A 295 5.72 37.78 -51.39
N ILE A 296 5.46 37.02 -52.47
CA ILE A 296 5.15 35.58 -52.40
C ILE A 296 6.27 34.83 -51.68
N ASN A 297 7.53 35.06 -52.06
CA ASN A 297 8.67 34.40 -51.45
C ASN A 297 8.83 34.75 -49.96
N ASN A 298 8.58 36.01 -49.58
CA ASN A 298 8.61 36.43 -48.18
C ASN A 298 7.52 35.75 -47.34
N ASN A 299 6.30 35.59 -47.88
CA ASN A 299 5.21 34.90 -47.19
C ASN A 299 5.52 33.42 -46.92
N TYR A 300 6.11 32.73 -47.90
CA TYR A 300 6.57 31.35 -47.71
C TYR A 300 7.69 31.28 -46.70
N LYS A 301 8.68 32.17 -46.77
CA LYS A 301 9.79 32.22 -45.80
C LYS A 301 9.28 32.37 -44.37
N ASP A 302 8.41 33.34 -44.12
CA ASP A 302 7.78 33.56 -42.82
C ASP A 302 6.97 32.33 -42.34
N SER A 303 6.26 31.66 -43.25
CA SER A 303 5.55 30.41 -42.93
C SER A 303 6.50 29.28 -42.54
N PHE A 304 7.64 29.13 -43.21
CA PHE A 304 8.64 28.11 -42.85
C PHE A 304 9.44 28.47 -41.59
N ASP A 305 9.61 29.76 -41.27
CA ASP A 305 10.16 30.18 -39.98
C ASP A 305 9.22 29.77 -38.82
N LYS A 306 7.90 29.88 -39.01
CA LYS A 306 6.90 29.37 -38.06
C LYS A 306 6.90 27.84 -37.98
N TYR A 307 7.12 27.14 -39.09
CA TYR A 307 7.31 25.68 -39.09
C TYR A 307 8.54 25.26 -38.25
N ASN A 308 9.65 25.97 -38.40
CA ASN A 308 10.86 25.73 -37.59
C ASN A 308 10.61 25.97 -36.09
N THR A 309 9.83 27.01 -35.77
CA THR A 309 9.39 27.28 -34.39
C THR A 309 8.59 26.10 -33.83
N PHE A 310 7.63 25.58 -34.60
CA PHE A 310 6.89 24.37 -34.24
C PHE A 310 7.80 23.17 -33.99
N LEU A 311 8.78 22.92 -34.86
CA LEU A 311 9.74 21.81 -34.68
C LEU A 311 10.55 21.95 -33.38
N SER A 312 10.90 23.18 -33.01
CA SER A 312 11.57 23.47 -31.74
C SER A 312 10.67 23.12 -30.55
N CYS A 313 9.42 23.59 -30.54
CA CYS A 313 8.44 23.26 -29.49
C CYS A 313 8.19 21.74 -29.38
N TYR A 314 8.08 21.04 -30.52
CA TYR A 314 7.98 19.58 -30.56
C TYR A 314 9.20 18.90 -29.92
N GLY A 315 10.40 19.43 -30.16
CA GLY A 315 11.65 18.98 -29.53
C GLY A 315 11.66 19.18 -28.02
N THR A 316 11.23 20.35 -27.54
CA THR A 316 11.10 20.66 -26.11
C THR A 316 10.15 19.70 -25.40
N LEU A 317 8.96 19.47 -25.97
CA LEU A 317 7.99 18.51 -25.42
C LEU A 317 8.61 17.11 -25.26
N LYS A 318 9.29 16.62 -26.31
CA LYS A 318 9.98 15.32 -26.26
C LYS A 318 11.03 15.25 -25.14
N ASN A 319 11.78 16.34 -24.94
CA ASN A 319 12.79 16.41 -23.90
C ASN A 319 12.15 16.37 -22.50
N ASN A 320 11.09 17.15 -22.27
CA ASN A 320 10.40 17.21 -20.98
C ASN A 320 9.77 15.86 -20.63
N ILE A 321 9.16 15.15 -21.60
CA ILE A 321 8.67 13.78 -21.40
C ILE A 321 9.82 12.84 -21.02
N LYS A 322 10.99 12.97 -21.63
CA LYS A 322 12.17 12.14 -21.30
C LYS A 322 12.70 12.43 -19.90
N ILE A 323 12.66 13.68 -19.44
CA ILE A 323 13.02 14.07 -18.08
C ILE A 323 12.02 13.46 -17.09
N TYR A 324 10.72 13.66 -17.31
CA TYR A 324 9.66 13.13 -16.45
C TYR A 324 9.67 11.59 -16.35
N LYS A 325 10.02 10.88 -17.43
CA LYS A 325 10.20 9.42 -17.38
C LYS A 325 11.27 8.97 -16.37
N LYS A 326 12.30 9.78 -16.12
CA LYS A 326 13.43 9.44 -15.24
C LYS A 326 13.17 9.74 -13.76
N HIS A 327 12.20 10.59 -13.45
CA HIS A 327 11.84 11.03 -12.09
C HIS A 327 10.52 10.42 -11.69
#